data_AF-A0A5B1BLM5-F1
#
_entry.id   AF-A0A5B1BLM5-F1
#
_cell.length_a   1.000
_cell.length_b   1.000
_cell.length_c   1.000
_cell.angle_alpha   90.00
_cell.angle_beta   90.00
_cell.angle_gamma   90.00
#
_symmetry.space_group_name_H-M   'P 1'
#
loop_
_entity.id
_entity.type
_entity.pdbx_description
1 polymer ?
#
loop_
_entity_poly.entity_id
_entity_poly.type
_entity_poly.pdbx_seq_one_letter_code
_entity_poly.pdbx_strand_id
1 'polypeptide(L)' 'MPVPSLGDPDIVEAAEILNVSKQFIRRRIADKTLDAYRLKGSRLIRIRRESLEAMKVAV' A
#
# COMPACT_ATOMS: atom_id res chain seq x y z
N MET A 1 -14.33 12.50 10.35
CA MET A 1 -13.41 11.50 10.93
C MET A 1 -13.49 10.25 10.05
N PRO A 2 -12.54 9.95 9.17
CA PRO A 2 -12.57 8.67 8.45
C PRO A 2 -12.11 7.55 9.40
N VAL A 3 -12.92 6.50 9.49
CA VAL A 3 -12.63 5.29 10.26
C VAL A 3 -11.44 4.55 9.64
N PRO A 4 -10.49 4.00 10.43
CA PRO A 4 -9.53 3.06 9.87
C PRO A 4 -10.31 1.80 9.52
N SER A 5 -10.62 1.63 8.24
CA SER A 5 -11.20 0.38 7.76
C SER A 5 -10.26 -0.75 8.15
N LEU A 6 -10.81 -1.81 8.71
CA LEU A 6 -10.11 -3.03 9.15
C LEU A 6 -9.58 -3.84 7.95
N GLY A 7 -8.95 -3.17 6.99
CA GLY A 7 -8.53 -3.73 5.72
C GLY A 7 -7.29 -3.04 5.19
N ASP A 8 -6.69 -3.68 4.20
CA ASP A 8 -5.40 -3.31 3.62
C ASP A 8 -5.34 -1.82 3.21
N PRO A 9 -4.26 -1.10 3.61
CA PRO A 9 -4.11 0.33 3.35
C PRO A 9 -4.04 0.63 1.85
N ASP A 10 -4.55 1.77 1.43
CA ASP A 10 -4.41 2.20 0.03
C ASP A 10 -3.04 2.82 -0.27
N ILE A 11 -2.78 3.16 -1.55
CA ILE A 11 -1.50 3.75 -1.98
C ILE A 11 -1.18 5.04 -1.23
N VAL A 12 -2.19 5.82 -0.86
CA VAL A 12 -1.98 7.09 -0.16
C VAL A 12 -1.63 6.81 1.28
N GLU A 13 -2.42 5.98 1.97
CA GLU A 13 -2.15 5.57 3.35
C GLU A 13 -0.77 4.90 3.47
N ALA A 14 -0.43 3.99 2.55
CA ALA A 14 0.86 3.31 2.56
C ALA A 14 2.03 4.28 2.35
N ALA A 15 1.86 5.29 1.49
CA ALA A 15 2.87 6.31 1.27
C ALA A 15 3.09 7.17 2.54
N GLU A 16 2.02 7.48 3.27
CA GLU A 16 2.09 8.20 4.54
C GLU A 16 2.73 7.35 5.66
N ILE A 17 2.36 6.07 5.76
CA ILE A 17 2.90 5.14 6.76
C ILE A 17 4.40 4.92 6.59
N LEU A 18 4.86 4.76 5.35
CA LEU A 18 6.27 4.58 5.03
C LEU A 18 7.03 5.90 4.90
N ASN A 19 6.34 7.04 4.95
CA ASN A 19 6.90 8.38 4.69
C ASN A 19 7.67 8.45 3.35
N VAL A 20 7.08 7.86 2.31
CA VAL A 20 7.65 7.78 0.96
C VAL A 20 6.71 8.39 -0.07
N SER A 21 7.24 8.71 -1.25
CA SER A 21 6.41 9.23 -2.34
C SER A 21 5.47 8.17 -2.91
N LYS A 22 4.26 8.57 -3.34
CA LYS A 22 3.31 7.69 -4.04
C LYS A 22 3.91 7.00 -5.27
N GLN A 23 4.84 7.67 -5.95
CA GLN A 23 5.57 7.12 -7.09
C GLN A 23 6.48 5.94 -6.69
N PHE A 24 7.10 6.00 -5.50
CA PHE A 24 7.92 4.92 -4.96
C PHE A 24 7.09 3.67 -4.71
N ILE A 25 5.89 3.84 -4.14
CA ILE A 25 4.94 2.73 -3.92
C ILE A 25 4.49 2.14 -5.26
N ARG A 26 4.13 2.97 -6.25
CA ARG A 26 3.78 2.48 -7.60
C ARG A 26 4.92 1.70 -8.26
N ARG A 27 6.16 2.16 -8.10
CA ARG A 27 7.35 1.47 -8.62
C ARG A 27 7.52 0.12 -7.93
N ARG A 28 7.43 0.06 -6.60
CA ARG A 28 7.47 -1.20 -5.82
C ARG A 28 6.38 -2.20 -6.19
N ILE A 29 5.16 -1.72 -6.48
CA ILE A 29 4.07 -2.56 -7.01
C ILE A 29 4.44 -3.10 -8.40
N ALA A 30 5.00 -2.26 -9.28
CA ALA A 30 5.46 -2.69 -10.60
C ALA A 30 6.62 -3.70 -10.51
N ASP A 31 7.54 -3.52 -9.57
CA ASP A 31 8.64 -4.42 -9.25
C ASP A 31 8.18 -5.71 -8.54
N LYS A 32 6.87 -5.88 -8.27
CA LYS A 32 6.25 -7.01 -7.54
C LYS A 32 6.78 -7.23 -6.11
N THR A 33 7.53 -6.27 -5.59
CA THR A 33 8.05 -6.27 -4.22
C THR A 33 7.01 -5.83 -3.18
N LEU A 34 5.89 -5.24 -3.64
CA LEU A 34 4.80 -4.80 -2.80
C LEU A 34 3.49 -5.31 -3.39
N ASP A 35 2.88 -6.26 -2.69
CA ASP A 35 1.68 -6.94 -3.15
C ASP A 35 0.47 -6.03 -2.98
N ALA A 36 -0.10 -5.59 -4.11
CA ALA A 36 -1.25 -4.71 -4.15
C ALA A 36 -2.35 -5.35 -4.98
N TYR A 37 -3.57 -5.30 -4.46
CA TYR A 37 -4.74 -5.82 -5.12
C TYR A 37 -5.74 -4.71 -5.40
N ARG A 38 -6.42 -4.83 -6.53
CA ARG A 38 -7.52 -3.94 -6.89
C ARG A 38 -8.82 -4.56 -6.38
N LEU A 39 -9.65 -3.77 -5.68
CA LEU A 39 -11.01 -4.22 -5.38
C LEU A 39 -11.80 -4.28 -6.70
N LYS A 40 -12.32 -5.46 -7.06
CA LYS A 40 -13.10 -5.64 -8.29
C LYS A 40 -14.35 -4.75 -8.23
N GLY A 41 -14.49 -3.81 -9.17
CA GLY A 41 -15.56 -2.81 -9.18
C GLY A 41 -15.19 -1.44 -8.62
N SER A 42 -13.97 -1.26 -8.07
CA SER A 42 -13.47 0.04 -7.60
C SER A 42 -12.12 0.39 -8.22
N ARG A 43 -11.86 1.69 -8.39
CA ARG A 43 -10.55 2.21 -8.84
C ARG A 43 -9.52 2.26 -7.71
N LEU A 44 -9.90 1.84 -6.50
CA LEU A 44 -9.05 1.82 -5.33
C LEU A 44 -8.11 0.61 -5.37
N ILE A 45 -6.81 0.90 -5.25
CA ILE A 45 -5.75 -0.09 -5.12
C ILE A 45 -5.42 -0.17 -3.63
N ARG A 46 -5.56 -1.36 -3.06
CA ARG A 46 -5.18 -1.67 -1.68
C ARG A 46 -3.89 -2.46 -1.67
N ILE A 47 -3.09 -2.25 -0.64
CA ILE A 47 -1.75 -2.80 -0.47
C ILE A 47 -1.80 -3.75 0.71
N ARG A 48 -1.38 -5.00 0.50
CA ARG A 48 -1.34 -5.98 1.58
C ARG A 48 -0.49 -5.48 2.73
N ARG A 49 -1.07 -5.47 3.93
CA ARG A 49 -0.36 -5.02 5.13
C ARG A 49 0.94 -5.79 5.37
N GLU A 50 0.91 -7.10 5.14
CA GLU A 50 2.09 -7.99 5.25
C GLU A 50 3.26 -7.52 4.38
N SER A 51 2.98 -7.12 3.13
CA SER A 51 4.01 -6.62 2.21
C SER A 51 4.55 -5.27 2.63
N LEU A 52 3.70 -4.43 3.23
CA LEU A 52 4.06 -3.13 3.75
C LEU A 52 4.93 -3.25 5.01
N GLU A 53 4.60 -4.19 5.90
CA GLU A 53 5.40 -4.52 7.08
C GLU A 53 6.74 -5.16 6.72
N ALA A 54 6.77 -6.09 5.77
CA ALA A 54 8.02 -6.65 5.24
C ALA A 54 8.96 -5.56 4.69
N MET A 55 8.38 -4.52 4.10
CA MET A 55 9.13 -3.39 3.58
C MET A 55 9.58 -2.41 4.66
N LYS A 56 8.83 -2.29 5.76
CA LYS A 56 9.22 -1.51 6.95
C LYS A 56 10.41 -2.14 7.69
N VAL A 57 10.49 -3.47 7.70
CA VAL A 57 11.57 -4.22 8.38
C VAL A 57 12.88 -4.23 7.58
N ALA A 58 12.83 -3.97 6.26
CA ALA A 58 14.00 -4.04 5.38
C ALA A 58 14.84 -2.74 5.30
N VAL A 59 14.67 -1.81 6.24
CA VAL A 59 15.43 -0.54 6.31
C VAL A 59 16.11 -0.41 7.66
#